data_AF-A0A916LZ33-F1
#
_entry.id   AF-A0A916LZ33-F1
#
_cell.length_a   1.000
_cell.length_b   1.000
_cell.length_c   1.000
_cell.angle_alpha   90.00
_cell.angle_beta   90.00
_cell.angle_gamma   90.00
#
_symmetry.space_group_name_H-M   'P 1'
#
loop_
_entity.id
_entity.type
_entity.pdbx_description
1 polymer ?
#
loop_
_entity_poly.entity_id
_entity_poly.type
_entity_poly.pdbx_seq_one_letter_code
_entity_poly.pdbx_strand_id
1 'polypeptide(L)'
;MMKKHSQGFSLVEVMVGLAIGMLGMIVVMQVLSLTQASNRTTTSGADAQQVGALALYSLERDVRQAGFGFNVPGFLGCELKGFDKNRGEAFDFTFTPVVITQIGADEPDIVEINYGSSAKLAVPTNLTQSMSDTTSTYRVANRFGFTVGDILVGAESGKKCGISQVTGLPAAPDSNAIVHASVASGRYNPAGGLSPAADYTYSTNGKLYNIGPNPVSNVYTVTDRGLEVLSNFTGEIQLVAEGVVDMQADYGVDTNNDNAVDTYLTDPDTNGDGTITDVEWGKVLSIRLGIVARSRNREAGCDATTTLPSWVGGTFNAVEKDSDWQCYRYRVFETTSVLRNMVWRPL
;
A
#
# COMPACT_ATOMS: atom_id res chain seq x y z
N MET A 1 -79.39 20.75 -45.89
CA MET A 1 -78.13 20.76 -45.14
C MET A 1 -78.40 20.19 -43.75
N MET A 2 -78.15 18.90 -43.53
CA MET A 2 -78.44 18.22 -42.25
C MET A 2 -77.53 18.78 -41.15
N LYS A 3 -78.11 19.42 -40.13
CA LYS A 3 -77.40 19.73 -38.88
C LYS A 3 -77.11 18.41 -38.16
N LYS A 4 -75.85 17.96 -38.20
CA LYS A 4 -75.37 16.87 -37.33
C LYS A 4 -75.46 17.36 -35.88
N HIS A 5 -76.25 16.69 -35.05
CA HIS A 5 -76.23 16.88 -33.60
C HIS A 5 -74.86 16.45 -33.06
N SER A 6 -74.16 17.35 -32.38
CA SER A 6 -73.00 17.04 -31.55
C SER A 6 -73.48 16.27 -30.33
N GLN A 7 -73.20 14.97 -30.27
CA GLN A 7 -73.41 14.20 -29.04
C GLN A 7 -72.31 14.57 -28.05
N GLY A 8 -72.69 15.17 -26.92
CA GLY A 8 -71.79 15.41 -25.80
C GLY A 8 -71.47 14.11 -25.07
N PHE A 9 -70.30 14.05 -24.43
CA PHE A 9 -69.87 12.89 -23.65
C PHE A 9 -70.79 12.66 -22.45
N SER A 10 -71.14 11.40 -22.19
CA SER A 10 -71.89 11.07 -20.96
C SER A 10 -70.97 11.15 -19.74
N LEU A 11 -71.54 11.45 -18.57
CA LEU A 11 -70.81 11.47 -17.29
C LEU A 11 -70.05 10.13 -17.06
N VAL A 12 -70.68 9.01 -17.42
CA VAL A 12 -70.10 7.66 -17.32
C VAL A 12 -68.87 7.51 -18.22
N GLU A 13 -68.92 8.05 -19.43
CA GLU A 13 -67.83 7.99 -20.41
C GLU A 13 -66.58 8.75 -19.92
N VAL A 14 -66.79 9.91 -19.28
CA VAL A 14 -65.71 10.68 -18.64
C VAL A 14 -65.16 9.95 -17.42
N MET A 15 -66.02 9.33 -16.60
CA MET A 15 -65.58 8.55 -15.43
C MET A 15 -64.75 7.32 -15.84
N VAL A 16 -65.17 6.62 -16.91
CA VAL A 16 -64.43 5.47 -17.45
C VAL A 16 -63.10 5.92 -18.08
N GLY A 17 -63.08 7.01 -18.84
CA GLY A 17 -61.86 7.56 -19.42
C GLY A 17 -60.82 7.98 -18.36
N LEU A 18 -61.28 8.62 -17.28
CA LEU A 18 -60.42 8.97 -16.14
C LEU A 18 -59.92 7.72 -15.41
N ALA A 19 -60.76 6.70 -15.20
CA ALA A 19 -60.36 5.46 -14.55
C ALA A 19 -59.27 4.72 -15.34
N ILE A 20 -59.42 4.60 -16.66
CA ILE A 20 -58.42 3.96 -17.53
C ILE A 20 -57.13 4.80 -17.57
N GLY A 21 -57.23 6.13 -17.65
CA GLY A 21 -56.08 7.03 -17.60
C GLY A 21 -55.28 6.91 -16.30
N MET A 22 -55.97 6.83 -15.15
CA MET A 22 -55.32 6.63 -13.85
C MET A 22 -54.65 5.26 -13.76
N LEU A 23 -55.31 4.19 -14.22
CA LEU A 23 -54.70 2.86 -14.27
C LEU A 23 -53.45 2.83 -15.16
N GLY A 24 -53.52 3.47 -16.34
CA GLY A 24 -52.36 3.61 -17.24
C GLY A 24 -51.19 4.34 -16.59
N MET A 25 -51.47 5.45 -15.90
CA MET A 25 -50.43 6.21 -15.19
C MET A 25 -49.78 5.41 -14.06
N ILE A 26 -50.55 4.62 -13.31
CA ILE A 26 -50.02 3.74 -12.25
C ILE A 26 -49.06 2.71 -12.85
N VAL A 27 -49.44 2.06 -13.95
CA VAL A 27 -48.58 1.06 -14.62
C VAL A 27 -47.28 1.70 -15.12
N VAL A 28 -47.36 2.89 -15.75
CA VAL A 28 -46.18 3.61 -16.21
C VAL A 28 -45.27 4.01 -15.04
N MET A 29 -45.83 4.53 -13.94
CA MET A 29 -45.06 4.88 -12.74
C MET A 29 -44.37 3.64 -12.13
N GLN A 30 -45.03 2.49 -12.09
CA GLN A 30 -44.43 1.24 -11.60
C GLN A 30 -43.23 0.82 -12.45
N VAL A 31 -43.38 0.82 -13.78
CA VAL A 31 -42.28 0.47 -14.70
C VAL A 31 -41.12 1.46 -14.56
N LEU A 32 -41.41 2.76 -14.46
CA LEU A 32 -40.40 3.80 -14.26
C LEU A 32 -39.64 3.58 -12.94
N SER A 33 -40.36 3.29 -11.85
CA SER A 33 -39.78 3.04 -10.54
C SER A 33 -38.84 1.82 -10.55
N LEU A 34 -39.29 0.71 -11.16
CA LEU A 34 -38.46 -0.48 -11.32
C LEU A 34 -37.22 -0.23 -12.18
N THR A 35 -37.37 0.54 -13.26
CA THR A 35 -36.26 0.89 -14.15
C THR A 35 -35.25 1.81 -13.46
N GLN A 36 -35.71 2.79 -12.68
CA GLN A 36 -34.84 3.67 -11.89
C GLN A 36 -34.11 2.90 -10.78
N ALA A 37 -34.80 1.99 -10.09
CA ALA A 37 -34.17 1.10 -9.11
C ALA A 37 -33.09 0.24 -9.77
N SER A 38 -33.41 -0.39 -10.91
CA SER A 38 -32.46 -1.19 -11.69
C SER A 38 -31.26 -0.36 -12.16
N ASN A 39 -31.48 0.82 -12.73
CA ASN A 39 -30.42 1.71 -13.18
C ASN A 39 -29.50 2.15 -12.04
N ARG A 40 -30.06 2.46 -10.86
CA ARG A 40 -29.28 2.83 -9.67
C ARG A 40 -28.42 1.65 -9.21
N THR A 41 -29.00 0.45 -9.11
CA THR A 41 -28.25 -0.76 -8.72
C THR A 41 -27.14 -1.08 -9.72
N THR A 42 -27.41 -1.02 -11.03
CA THR A 42 -26.40 -1.27 -12.07
C THR A 42 -25.24 -0.26 -12.01
N THR A 43 -25.56 1.04 -11.90
CA THR A 43 -24.53 2.10 -11.82
C THR A 43 -23.70 1.95 -10.55
N SER A 44 -24.33 1.69 -9.41
CA SER A 44 -23.63 1.56 -8.12
C SER A 44 -22.74 0.32 -8.05
N GLY A 45 -23.13 -0.76 -8.74
CA GLY A 45 -22.30 -1.94 -8.91
C GLY A 45 -21.09 -1.68 -9.79
N ALA A 46 -21.24 -0.87 -10.85
CA ALA A 46 -20.13 -0.46 -11.71
C ALA A 46 -19.13 0.43 -10.97
N ASP A 47 -19.60 1.35 -10.12
CA ASP A 47 -18.74 2.20 -9.30
C ASP A 47 -17.84 1.36 -8.37
N ALA A 48 -18.43 0.41 -7.63
CA ALA A 48 -17.67 -0.49 -6.75
C ALA A 48 -16.63 -1.32 -7.54
N GLN A 49 -16.94 -1.68 -8.78
CA GLN A 49 -15.99 -2.39 -9.63
C GLN A 49 -14.80 -1.52 -10.05
N GLN A 50 -15.06 -0.27 -10.46
CA GLN A 50 -14.02 0.66 -10.88
C GLN A 50 -13.10 1.04 -9.72
N VAL A 51 -13.67 1.33 -8.56
CA VAL A 51 -12.94 1.67 -7.33
C VAL A 51 -12.03 0.52 -6.92
N GLY A 52 -12.57 -0.69 -6.79
CA GLY A 52 -11.77 -1.85 -6.39
C GLY A 52 -10.68 -2.19 -7.39
N ALA A 53 -10.96 -2.10 -8.70
CA ALA A 53 -9.95 -2.31 -9.73
C ALA A 53 -8.80 -1.28 -9.66
N LEU A 54 -9.11 0.00 -9.43
CA LEU A 54 -8.10 1.06 -9.30
C LEU A 54 -7.23 0.88 -8.04
N ALA A 55 -7.86 0.53 -6.91
CA ALA A 55 -7.18 0.24 -5.66
C ALA A 55 -6.21 -0.94 -5.82
N LEU A 56 -6.69 -2.07 -6.33
CA LEU A 56 -5.87 -3.26 -6.54
C LEU A 56 -4.73 -3.00 -7.54
N TYR A 57 -5.00 -2.26 -8.61
CA TYR A 57 -3.97 -1.92 -9.61
C TYR A 57 -2.82 -1.10 -9.01
N SER A 58 -3.13 -0.14 -8.13
CA SER A 58 -2.13 0.70 -7.48
C SER A 58 -1.24 -0.12 -6.54
N LEU A 59 -1.86 -0.97 -5.70
CA LEU A 59 -1.16 -1.93 -4.84
C LEU A 59 -0.29 -2.90 -5.66
N GLU A 60 -0.85 -3.56 -6.68
CA GLU A 60 -0.09 -4.51 -7.50
C GLU A 60 1.11 -3.86 -8.19
N ARG A 61 0.96 -2.62 -8.66
CA ARG A 61 2.06 -1.90 -9.30
C ARG A 61 3.24 -1.73 -8.35
N ASP A 62 2.98 -1.34 -7.11
CA ASP A 62 4.03 -1.18 -6.09
C ASP A 62 4.59 -2.53 -5.64
N VAL A 63 3.73 -3.53 -5.38
CA VAL A 63 4.17 -4.88 -4.99
C VAL A 63 5.10 -5.49 -6.04
N ARG A 64 4.86 -5.27 -7.34
CA ARG A 64 5.74 -5.76 -8.41
C ARG A 64 7.15 -5.17 -8.37
N GLN A 65 7.33 -3.99 -7.77
CA GLN A 65 8.64 -3.34 -7.58
C GLN A 65 9.24 -3.63 -6.20
N ALA A 66 8.43 -4.09 -5.24
CA ALA A 66 8.82 -4.35 -3.87
C ALA A 66 10.13 -5.11 -3.76
N GLY A 67 10.98 -4.66 -2.84
CA GLY A 67 12.26 -5.29 -2.53
C GLY A 67 13.42 -4.88 -3.44
N PHE A 68 13.20 -4.10 -4.50
CA PHE A 68 14.33 -3.58 -5.28
C PHE A 68 15.21 -2.70 -4.37
N GLY A 69 16.43 -3.13 -4.04
CA GLY A 69 17.30 -2.41 -3.08
C GLY A 69 16.88 -2.51 -1.60
N PHE A 70 15.86 -3.31 -1.27
CA PHE A 70 15.36 -3.60 0.08
C PHE A 70 15.34 -5.11 0.37
N ASN A 71 16.17 -5.89 -0.33
CA ASN A 71 16.17 -7.35 -0.34
C ASN A 71 17.52 -7.95 0.11
N VAL A 72 18.25 -7.26 0.97
CA VAL A 72 19.62 -7.66 1.34
C VAL A 72 19.61 -8.62 2.52
N PRO A 73 20.12 -9.87 2.36
CA PRO A 73 20.26 -10.81 3.47
C PRO A 73 21.10 -10.26 4.63
N GLY A 74 20.80 -10.65 5.87
CA GLY A 74 21.49 -10.19 7.07
C GLY A 74 20.96 -8.88 7.66
N PHE A 75 20.15 -8.12 6.92
CA PHE A 75 19.63 -6.81 7.36
C PHE A 75 18.13 -6.63 7.09
N LEU A 76 17.46 -7.67 6.57
CA LEU A 76 16.01 -7.66 6.46
C LEU A 76 15.38 -7.53 7.85
N GLY A 77 14.35 -6.68 7.97
CA GLY A 77 13.69 -6.43 9.25
C GLY A 77 14.39 -5.38 10.12
N CYS A 78 15.51 -4.80 9.67
CA CYS A 78 16.19 -3.76 10.41
C CYS A 78 15.33 -2.48 10.50
N GLU A 79 15.14 -1.95 11.70
CA GLU A 79 14.47 -0.67 11.90
C GLU A 79 15.32 0.43 11.25
N LEU A 80 14.76 1.05 10.22
CA LEU A 80 15.41 2.06 9.43
C LEU A 80 14.90 3.43 9.85
N LYS A 81 15.81 4.32 10.20
CA LYS A 81 15.52 5.69 10.60
C LYS A 81 16.05 6.69 9.60
N GLY A 82 15.20 7.62 9.21
CA GLY A 82 15.52 8.78 8.39
C GLY A 82 15.07 10.08 9.02
N PHE A 83 15.40 11.17 8.34
CA PHE A 83 14.95 12.51 8.67
C PHE A 83 14.59 13.22 7.39
N ASP A 84 13.49 13.95 7.34
CA ASP A 84 13.17 14.81 6.20
C ASP A 84 13.25 16.26 6.64
N LYS A 85 14.26 16.98 6.14
CA LYS A 85 14.45 18.41 6.41
C LYS A 85 13.28 19.27 5.95
N ASN A 86 12.56 18.87 4.90
CA ASN A 86 11.40 19.64 4.43
C ASN A 86 10.25 19.58 5.45
N ARG A 87 10.10 18.45 6.14
CA ARG A 87 9.16 18.27 7.25
C ARG A 87 9.70 18.76 8.58
N GLY A 88 11.01 18.72 8.77
CA GLY A 88 11.65 18.94 10.06
C GLY A 88 11.50 17.77 11.04
N GLU A 89 11.15 16.58 10.54
CA GLU A 89 10.78 15.42 11.35
C GLU A 89 11.60 14.18 10.98
N ALA A 90 11.84 13.32 11.97
CA ALA A 90 12.32 11.97 11.74
C ALA A 90 11.17 11.09 11.26
N PHE A 91 11.51 10.05 10.50
CA PHE A 91 10.60 9.00 10.11
C PHE A 91 11.31 7.66 10.25
N ASP A 92 10.55 6.62 10.50
CA ASP A 92 11.04 5.26 10.66
C ASP A 92 10.13 4.29 9.92
N PHE A 93 10.74 3.21 9.45
CA PHE A 93 10.05 2.09 8.81
C PHE A 93 10.99 0.88 8.76
N THR A 94 10.50 -0.28 8.33
CA THR A 94 11.28 -1.51 8.37
C THR A 94 12.01 -1.75 7.05
N PHE A 95 13.31 -2.06 7.10
CA PHE A 95 14.10 -2.41 5.91
C PHE A 95 13.74 -3.82 5.42
N THR A 96 12.63 -3.94 4.71
CA THR A 96 12.12 -5.18 4.09
C THR A 96 11.20 -4.81 2.93
N PRO A 97 11.00 -5.67 1.91
CA PRO A 97 10.18 -5.34 0.74
C PRO A 97 8.74 -4.95 1.06
N VAL A 98 8.12 -5.68 2.00
CA VAL A 98 6.71 -5.52 2.35
C VAL A 98 6.52 -5.81 3.83
N VAL A 99 5.74 -4.96 4.52
CA VAL A 99 5.27 -5.19 5.89
C VAL A 99 3.75 -5.16 5.91
N ILE A 100 3.14 -6.14 6.54
CA ILE A 100 1.73 -6.21 6.90
C ILE A 100 1.66 -5.95 8.39
N THR A 101 0.84 -4.97 8.80
CA THR A 101 0.56 -4.68 10.20
C THR A 101 -0.92 -4.89 10.47
N GLN A 102 -1.22 -5.86 11.34
CA GLN A 102 -2.57 -6.12 11.80
C GLN A 102 -2.85 -5.29 13.04
N ILE A 103 -3.85 -4.40 12.98
CA ILE A 103 -4.28 -3.61 14.15
C ILE A 103 -5.14 -4.49 15.08
N GLY A 104 -5.91 -5.41 14.50
CA GLY A 104 -6.74 -6.40 15.19
C GLY A 104 -7.39 -7.34 14.19
N ALA A 105 -7.95 -8.46 14.66
CA ALA A 105 -8.51 -9.51 13.79
C ALA A 105 -9.70 -9.05 12.93
N ASP A 106 -10.40 -7.99 13.35
CA ASP A 106 -11.56 -7.43 12.64
C ASP A 106 -11.28 -6.03 12.07
N GLU A 107 -10.02 -5.60 12.05
CA GLU A 107 -9.59 -4.32 11.47
C GLU A 107 -8.99 -4.53 10.08
N PRO A 108 -9.09 -3.55 9.18
CA PRO A 108 -8.32 -3.56 7.94
C PRO A 108 -6.82 -3.60 8.25
N ASP A 109 -6.10 -4.43 7.51
CA ASP A 109 -4.65 -4.49 7.55
C ASP A 109 -4.02 -3.22 6.96
N ILE A 110 -2.84 -2.88 7.46
CA ILE A 110 -1.96 -1.88 6.86
C ILE A 110 -0.87 -2.61 6.07
N VAL A 111 -0.62 -2.18 4.84
CA VAL A 111 0.41 -2.76 3.97
C VAL A 111 1.43 -1.69 3.58
N GLU A 112 2.66 -1.84 4.06
CA GLU A 112 3.81 -1.03 3.68
C GLU A 112 4.59 -1.73 2.56
N ILE A 113 4.94 -0.99 1.50
CA ILE A 113 5.71 -1.49 0.36
C ILE A 113 6.93 -0.62 0.13
N ASN A 114 8.11 -1.24 0.12
CA ASN A 114 9.40 -0.57 0.00
C ASN A 114 10.15 -1.01 -1.25
N TYR A 115 10.63 -0.04 -2.02
CA TYR A 115 11.52 -0.28 -3.16
C TYR A 115 12.38 0.96 -3.46
N GLY A 116 13.59 0.73 -3.94
CA GLY A 116 14.55 1.75 -4.33
C GLY A 116 14.30 2.23 -5.77
N SER A 117 15.17 3.13 -6.21
CA SER A 117 15.15 3.73 -7.54
C SER A 117 16.55 3.82 -8.17
N SER A 118 17.54 3.15 -7.58
CA SER A 118 18.91 3.19 -8.07
C SER A 118 18.99 2.66 -9.50
N ALA A 119 19.49 3.47 -10.42
CA ALA A 119 19.76 3.05 -11.80
C ALA A 119 21.05 2.21 -11.94
N LYS A 120 21.77 1.99 -10.83
CA LYS A 120 23.05 1.28 -10.75
C LYS A 120 22.97 0.14 -9.72
N LEU A 121 23.94 -0.77 -9.74
CA LEU A 121 23.99 -1.97 -8.89
C LEU A 121 23.50 -1.69 -7.45
N ALA A 122 22.43 -2.39 -7.05
CA ALA A 122 21.92 -2.42 -5.68
C ALA A 122 22.67 -3.48 -4.85
N VAL A 123 24.01 -3.45 -4.88
CA VAL A 123 24.86 -4.36 -4.11
C VAL A 123 25.55 -3.58 -3.00
N PRO A 124 25.57 -4.09 -1.75
CA PRO A 124 26.31 -3.45 -0.67
C PRO A 124 27.78 -3.25 -0.98
N THR A 125 28.34 -2.16 -0.46
CA THR A 125 29.79 -1.96 -0.34
C THR A 125 30.18 -1.96 1.13
N ASN A 126 31.30 -2.60 1.47
CA ASN A 126 31.77 -2.64 2.85
C ASN A 126 32.42 -1.31 3.22
N LEU A 127 32.26 -0.89 4.48
CA LEU A 127 33.01 0.23 5.02
C LEU A 127 34.47 -0.18 5.27
N THR A 128 35.41 0.64 4.81
CA THR A 128 36.85 0.41 5.02
C THR A 128 37.40 1.17 6.22
N GLN A 129 36.59 2.05 6.81
CA GLN A 129 36.93 2.83 8.00
C GLN A 129 35.70 2.98 8.89
N SER A 130 35.90 2.82 10.20
CA SER A 130 34.85 3.09 11.19
C SER A 130 34.51 4.58 11.23
N MET A 131 33.22 4.88 11.38
CA MET A 131 32.73 6.23 11.60
C MET A 131 33.10 6.70 13.01
N SER A 132 33.59 7.94 13.12
CA SER A 132 33.83 8.57 14.42
C SER A 132 32.56 9.22 14.98
N ASP A 133 31.64 9.61 14.10
CA ASP A 133 30.35 10.23 14.42
C ASP A 133 29.35 9.94 13.27
N THR A 134 28.06 10.18 13.49
CA THR A 134 27.00 9.98 12.48
C THR A 134 27.05 10.97 11.32
N THR A 135 27.96 11.94 11.37
CA THR A 135 28.27 12.87 10.28
C THR A 135 29.56 12.52 9.52
N SER A 136 30.31 11.51 9.97
CA SER A 136 31.57 11.10 9.33
C SER A 136 31.35 10.65 7.89
N THR A 137 32.18 11.15 6.97
CA THR A 137 32.21 10.67 5.58
C THR A 137 32.41 9.15 5.53
N TYR A 138 31.53 8.45 4.81
CA TYR A 138 31.68 7.01 4.59
C TYR A 138 32.90 6.74 3.71
N ARG A 139 33.77 5.84 4.15
CA ARG A 139 34.87 5.30 3.32
C ARG A 139 34.51 3.88 2.94
N VAL A 140 34.38 3.64 1.64
CA VAL A 140 33.88 2.37 1.09
C VAL A 140 34.94 1.67 0.25
N ALA A 141 34.84 0.34 0.15
CA ALA A 141 35.75 -0.44 -0.69
C ALA A 141 35.64 -0.05 -2.18
N ASN A 142 34.41 0.23 -2.62
CA ASN A 142 34.11 0.68 -3.98
C ASN A 142 33.01 1.75 -3.96
N ARG A 143 33.28 2.90 -4.62
CA ARG A 143 32.33 4.02 -4.79
C ARG A 143 31.56 3.97 -6.12
N PHE A 144 31.81 2.97 -6.96
CA PHE A 144 31.02 2.80 -8.18
C PHE A 144 29.54 2.62 -7.82
N GLY A 145 28.65 3.30 -8.53
CA GLY A 145 27.21 3.21 -8.29
C GLY A 145 26.61 4.37 -7.51
N PHE A 146 27.42 5.17 -6.81
CA PHE A 146 26.94 6.31 -6.01
C PHE A 146 26.97 7.61 -6.82
N THR A 147 25.91 8.41 -6.71
CA THR A 147 25.79 9.74 -7.30
C THR A 147 25.30 10.75 -6.26
N VAL A 148 25.63 12.04 -6.45
CA VAL A 148 25.16 13.09 -5.55
C VAL A 148 23.64 13.17 -5.63
N GLY A 149 22.97 13.19 -4.47
CA GLY A 149 21.50 13.15 -4.35
C GLY A 149 20.93 11.77 -4.04
N ASP A 150 21.71 10.69 -4.24
CA ASP A 150 21.27 9.34 -3.88
C ASP A 150 21.03 9.19 -2.38
N ILE A 151 20.01 8.42 -2.03
CA ILE A 151 19.71 8.01 -0.67
C ILE A 151 20.39 6.67 -0.40
N LEU A 152 21.07 6.62 0.75
CA LEU A 152 21.85 5.49 1.20
C LEU A 152 21.26 4.93 2.48
N VAL A 153 21.43 3.63 2.66
CA VAL A 153 21.18 2.97 3.94
C VAL A 153 22.51 2.48 4.47
N GLY A 154 22.84 2.86 5.70
CA GLY A 154 23.92 2.24 6.46
C GLY A 154 23.34 1.17 7.38
N ALA A 155 23.99 0.01 7.46
CA ALA A 155 23.59 -1.05 8.37
C ALA A 155 24.79 -1.82 8.91
N GLU A 156 24.69 -2.29 10.16
CA GLU A 156 25.65 -3.17 10.80
C GLU A 156 24.90 -4.09 11.78
N SER A 157 25.29 -5.36 11.85
CA SER A 157 24.65 -6.32 12.76
C SER A 157 24.71 -5.83 14.21
N GLY A 158 23.57 -5.82 14.89
CA GLY A 158 23.44 -5.32 16.26
C GLY A 158 23.26 -3.80 16.39
N LYS A 159 23.10 -3.08 15.27
CA LYS A 159 22.79 -1.65 15.22
C LYS A 159 21.53 -1.40 14.40
N LYS A 160 20.97 -0.18 14.48
CA LYS A 160 19.83 0.24 13.65
C LYS A 160 20.29 0.68 12.26
N CYS A 161 19.36 0.67 11.32
CA CYS A 161 19.62 1.11 9.95
C CYS A 161 19.39 2.61 9.82
N GLY A 162 20.33 3.29 9.17
CA GLY A 162 20.32 4.76 9.06
C GLY A 162 20.21 5.20 7.62
N ILE A 163 19.28 6.11 7.32
CA ILE A 163 19.26 6.83 6.05
C ILE A 163 20.27 7.97 6.08
N SER A 164 20.97 8.13 4.96
CA SER A 164 21.72 9.35 4.64
C SER A 164 21.57 9.69 3.17
N GLN A 165 21.84 10.94 2.78
CA GLN A 165 21.87 11.37 1.39
C GLN A 165 23.29 11.76 0.97
N VAL A 166 23.71 11.36 -0.22
CA VAL A 166 25.00 11.76 -0.78
C VAL A 166 24.98 13.26 -1.07
N THR A 167 25.90 14.01 -0.46
CA THR A 167 26.07 15.45 -0.67
C THR A 167 27.37 15.78 -1.42
N GLY A 168 28.32 14.85 -1.46
CA GLY A 168 29.57 15.05 -2.19
C GLY A 168 30.32 13.76 -2.48
N LEU A 169 31.00 13.75 -3.62
CA LEU A 169 31.85 12.66 -4.10
C LEU A 169 33.22 13.24 -4.48
N PRO A 170 34.15 13.42 -3.51
CA PRO A 170 35.43 14.07 -3.77
C PRO A 170 36.28 13.32 -4.80
N ALA A 171 37.13 14.04 -5.52
CA ALA A 171 38.07 13.44 -6.48
C ALA A 171 39.26 12.79 -5.75
N ALA A 172 40.22 12.26 -6.52
CA ALA A 172 41.47 11.75 -5.98
C ALA A 172 42.18 12.81 -5.10
N PRO A 173 42.83 12.39 -3.98
CA PRO A 173 43.10 11.00 -3.57
C PRO A 173 41.92 10.29 -2.87
N ASP A 174 40.82 10.99 -2.56
CA ASP A 174 39.69 10.47 -1.79
C ASP A 174 38.58 9.84 -2.65
N SER A 175 38.94 9.14 -3.72
CA SER A 175 37.97 8.61 -4.70
C SER A 175 37.00 7.56 -4.14
N ASN A 176 37.26 7.04 -2.93
CA ASN A 176 36.42 6.08 -2.22
C ASN A 176 35.64 6.69 -1.05
N ALA A 177 35.62 8.01 -0.93
CA ALA A 177 34.82 8.73 0.04
C ALA A 177 33.43 9.09 -0.50
N ILE A 178 32.42 8.93 0.35
CA ILE A 178 31.05 9.38 0.13
C ILE A 178 30.69 10.33 1.26
N VAL A 179 30.58 11.61 0.93
CA VAL A 179 30.23 12.66 1.88
C VAL A 179 28.72 12.72 1.99
N HIS A 180 28.21 12.62 3.22
CA HIS A 180 26.81 12.86 3.54
C HIS A 180 26.64 14.02 4.55
N ALA A 181 27.67 14.35 5.33
CA ALA A 181 27.69 15.58 6.11
C ALA A 181 29.07 16.26 6.04
N SER A 182 29.11 17.50 5.53
CA SER A 182 30.11 18.51 5.89
C SER A 182 29.81 19.92 5.36
N VAL A 183 29.04 20.13 4.28
CA VAL A 183 28.87 21.52 3.77
C VAL A 183 27.57 21.88 3.03
N ALA A 184 26.60 20.96 2.91
CA ALA A 184 25.26 21.27 2.44
C ALA A 184 24.33 20.17 2.97
N SER A 185 23.48 20.47 3.95
CA SER A 185 22.57 19.47 4.54
C SER A 185 21.55 19.02 3.50
N GLY A 186 21.85 17.90 2.84
CA GLY A 186 20.93 17.16 1.99
C GLY A 186 19.62 16.93 2.74
N ARG A 187 18.53 16.78 1.98
CA ARG A 187 17.17 16.63 2.51
C ARG A 187 17.10 15.59 3.63
N TYR A 188 17.85 14.49 3.49
CA TYR A 188 17.84 13.37 4.44
C TYR A 188 19.00 13.34 5.44
N ASN A 189 19.74 14.44 5.59
CA ASN A 189 20.86 14.54 6.53
C ASN A 189 20.52 15.56 7.63
N PRO A 190 20.09 15.11 8.82
CA PRO A 190 19.79 16.01 9.93
C PRO A 190 21.05 16.74 10.41
N ALA A 191 20.87 17.93 10.97
CA ALA A 191 21.97 18.67 11.59
C ALA A 191 22.50 17.89 12.81
N GLY A 192 23.80 17.62 12.85
CA GLY A 192 24.41 16.77 13.88
C GLY A 192 24.25 15.26 13.64
N GLY A 193 23.66 14.85 12.50
CA GLY A 193 23.48 13.44 12.14
C GLY A 193 22.37 12.74 12.92
N LEU A 194 22.19 11.44 12.65
CA LEU A 194 21.15 10.63 13.30
C LEU A 194 21.47 10.40 14.79
N SER A 195 20.42 10.25 15.60
CA SER A 195 20.52 10.10 17.05
C SER A 195 19.62 8.96 17.57
N PRO A 196 20.07 8.20 18.60
CA PRO A 196 21.37 8.28 19.28
C PRO A 196 22.55 7.84 18.40
N ALA A 197 23.70 8.49 18.51
CA ALA A 197 24.85 8.23 17.63
C ALA A 197 25.36 6.77 17.69
N ALA A 198 25.21 6.09 18.84
CA ALA A 198 25.64 4.70 19.01
C ALA A 198 24.92 3.72 18.05
N ASP A 199 23.69 4.04 17.67
CA ASP A 199 22.86 3.19 16.80
C ASP A 199 23.20 3.37 15.31
N TYR A 200 23.83 4.48 14.91
CA TYR A 200 24.03 4.85 13.50
C TYR A 200 25.50 5.17 13.15
N THR A 201 26.43 4.92 14.06
CA THR A 201 27.87 4.95 13.80
C THR A 201 28.34 3.56 13.45
N TYR A 202 28.80 3.33 12.22
CA TYR A 202 29.15 1.99 11.76
C TYR A 202 30.66 1.72 11.80
N SER A 203 31.05 0.49 12.09
CA SER A 203 32.44 0.02 12.04
C SER A 203 32.80 -0.49 10.63
N THR A 204 33.99 -1.06 10.48
CA THR A 204 34.38 -1.76 9.24
C THR A 204 33.55 -3.01 8.94
N ASN A 205 32.73 -3.48 9.88
CA ASN A 205 31.74 -4.55 9.64
C ASN A 205 30.44 -4.02 9.01
N GLY A 206 30.24 -2.71 9.02
CA GLY A 206 29.08 -2.05 8.44
C GLY A 206 29.10 -2.08 6.91
N LYS A 207 27.91 -2.07 6.33
CA LYS A 207 27.67 -2.01 4.89
C LYS A 207 26.89 -0.76 4.55
N LEU A 208 27.12 -0.28 3.34
CA LEU A 208 26.42 0.86 2.76
C LEU A 208 25.70 0.42 1.48
N TYR A 209 24.42 0.75 1.41
CA TYR A 209 23.51 0.42 0.30
C TYR A 209 23.09 1.70 -0.40
N ASN A 210 23.03 1.68 -1.73
CA ASN A 210 22.42 2.77 -2.49
C ASN A 210 21.00 2.37 -2.90
N ILE A 211 19.99 3.08 -2.39
CA ILE A 211 18.58 2.87 -2.73
C ILE A 211 18.07 3.88 -3.77
N GLY A 212 18.97 4.68 -4.34
CA GLY A 212 18.72 5.61 -5.44
C GLY A 212 18.22 6.98 -4.99
N PRO A 213 17.94 7.88 -5.94
CA PRO A 213 17.59 9.27 -5.64
C PRO A 213 16.13 9.47 -5.19
N ASN A 214 15.23 8.56 -5.56
CA ASN A 214 13.79 8.61 -5.25
C ASN A 214 13.26 7.23 -4.78
N PRO A 215 13.78 6.66 -3.69
CA PRO A 215 13.20 5.44 -3.13
C PRO A 215 11.76 5.69 -2.65
N VAL A 216 11.01 4.61 -2.59
CA VAL A 216 9.60 4.58 -2.21
C VAL A 216 9.43 3.71 -0.98
N SER A 217 8.65 4.23 -0.03
CA SER A 217 8.10 3.50 1.11
C SER A 217 6.67 4.01 1.25
N ASN A 218 5.73 3.22 0.74
CA ASN A 218 4.31 3.56 0.64
C ASN A 218 3.52 2.69 1.62
N VAL A 219 2.80 3.34 2.54
CA VAL A 219 1.93 2.71 3.53
C VAL A 219 0.49 2.86 3.07
N TYR A 220 -0.15 1.73 2.73
CA TYR A 220 -1.54 1.68 2.34
C TYR A 220 -2.42 1.41 3.56
N THR A 221 -3.44 2.24 3.77
CA THR A 221 -4.36 2.16 4.92
C THR A 221 -5.77 2.44 4.48
N VAL A 222 -6.73 1.68 4.99
CA VAL A 222 -8.15 1.94 4.78
C VAL A 222 -8.65 2.91 5.84
N THR A 223 -9.32 3.97 5.40
CA THR A 223 -9.96 5.00 6.24
C THR A 223 -11.46 5.05 5.93
N ASP A 224 -12.23 5.87 6.67
CA ASP A 224 -13.66 6.08 6.43
C ASP A 224 -13.99 6.50 4.98
N ARG A 225 -13.04 7.14 4.29
CA ARG A 225 -13.20 7.58 2.89
C ARG A 225 -12.89 6.47 1.89
N GLY A 226 -11.96 5.58 2.22
CA GLY A 226 -11.42 4.59 1.30
C GLY A 226 -9.94 4.30 1.55
N LEU A 227 -9.28 3.77 0.52
CA LEU A 227 -7.87 3.43 0.57
C LEU A 227 -7.01 4.68 0.37
N GLU A 228 -6.19 5.01 1.35
CA GLU A 228 -5.19 6.07 1.30
C GLU A 228 -3.78 5.47 1.25
N VAL A 229 -2.85 6.21 0.67
CA VAL A 229 -1.42 5.90 0.66
C VAL A 229 -0.64 7.03 1.30
N LEU A 230 0.18 6.71 2.29
CA LEU A 230 1.14 7.60 2.95
C LEU A 230 2.55 7.26 2.45
N SER A 231 3.32 8.26 2.04
CA SER A 231 4.75 8.09 1.75
C SER A 231 5.58 8.36 3.01
N ASN A 232 6.27 7.35 3.56
CA ASN A 232 7.13 7.54 4.75
C ASN A 232 8.24 8.58 4.50
N PHE A 233 8.80 8.61 3.29
CA PHE A 233 9.86 9.55 2.89
C PHE A 233 9.41 11.02 2.82
N THR A 234 8.14 11.30 2.55
CA THR A 234 7.65 12.66 2.28
C THR A 234 6.54 13.11 3.23
N GLY A 235 5.92 12.19 3.98
CA GLY A 235 4.76 12.44 4.82
C GLY A 235 3.48 12.78 4.05
N GLU A 236 3.50 12.70 2.71
CA GLU A 236 2.33 13.02 1.89
C GLU A 236 1.32 11.87 1.93
N ILE A 237 0.04 12.22 2.11
CA ILE A 237 -1.10 11.30 2.08
C ILE A 237 -1.91 11.59 0.83
N GLN A 238 -2.23 10.53 0.08
CA GLN A 238 -3.08 10.60 -1.10
C GLN A 238 -4.21 9.57 -1.03
N LEU A 239 -5.42 9.99 -1.38
CA LEU A 239 -6.53 9.06 -1.60
C LEU A 239 -6.31 8.28 -2.91
N VAL A 240 -6.23 6.96 -2.83
CA VAL A 240 -6.08 6.05 -3.97
C VAL A 240 -7.44 5.75 -4.57
N ALA A 241 -8.38 5.33 -3.72
CA ALA A 241 -9.71 4.92 -4.15
C ALA A 241 -10.74 5.14 -3.04
N GLU A 242 -11.85 5.79 -3.37
CA GLU A 242 -12.94 6.07 -2.44
C GLU A 242 -13.90 4.87 -2.34
N GLY A 243 -14.25 4.43 -1.13
CA GLY A 243 -15.21 3.36 -0.90
C GLY A 243 -14.62 1.95 -0.81
N VAL A 244 -13.30 1.82 -0.67
CA VAL A 244 -12.68 0.60 -0.13
C VAL A 244 -13.00 0.55 1.38
N VAL A 245 -13.53 -0.57 1.87
CA VAL A 245 -14.00 -0.71 3.26
C VAL A 245 -13.08 -1.60 4.09
N ASP A 246 -12.43 -2.57 3.48
CA ASP A 246 -11.53 -3.48 4.16
C ASP A 246 -10.41 -3.90 3.18
N MET A 247 -9.23 -4.12 3.73
CA MET A 247 -8.04 -4.64 3.05
C MET A 247 -7.41 -5.66 3.98
N GLN A 248 -7.11 -6.83 3.47
CA GLN A 248 -6.53 -7.95 4.22
C GLN A 248 -5.36 -8.51 3.41
N ALA A 249 -4.32 -8.98 4.10
CA ALA A 249 -3.11 -9.46 3.45
C ALA A 249 -2.45 -10.63 4.19
N ASP A 250 -1.85 -11.54 3.43
CA ASP A 250 -1.03 -12.64 3.96
C ASP A 250 0.32 -12.73 3.24
N TYR A 251 1.36 -13.11 3.98
CA TYR A 251 2.65 -13.47 3.42
C TYR A 251 2.63 -14.90 2.92
N GLY A 252 3.10 -15.12 1.69
CA GLY A 252 3.49 -16.45 1.23
C GLY A 252 4.93 -16.74 1.62
N VAL A 253 5.11 -17.77 2.45
CA VAL A 253 6.37 -18.11 3.11
C VAL A 253 6.89 -19.45 2.62
N ASP A 254 8.20 -19.52 2.38
CA ASP A 254 8.97 -20.74 2.14
C ASP A 254 9.44 -21.33 3.47
N THR A 255 8.87 -22.47 3.86
CA THR A 255 9.16 -23.10 5.16
C THR A 255 10.24 -24.17 5.05
N ASN A 256 10.54 -24.64 3.85
CA ASN A 256 11.41 -25.79 3.59
C ASN A 256 12.74 -25.41 2.87
N ASN A 257 12.89 -24.14 2.46
CA ASN A 257 14.02 -23.55 1.73
C ASN A 257 14.21 -24.05 0.28
N ASP A 258 13.14 -24.44 -0.41
CA ASP A 258 13.17 -24.81 -1.83
C ASP A 258 12.92 -23.64 -2.80
N ASN A 259 12.75 -22.42 -2.25
CA ASN A 259 12.36 -21.19 -2.94
C ASN A 259 10.96 -21.23 -3.55
N ALA A 260 10.06 -22.06 -3.00
CA ALA A 260 8.65 -22.04 -3.29
C ALA A 260 7.83 -21.65 -2.04
N VAL A 261 6.65 -21.07 -2.28
CA VAL A 261 5.72 -20.74 -1.20
C VAL A 261 5.02 -22.02 -0.74
N ASP A 262 5.17 -22.37 0.53
CA ASP A 262 4.53 -23.55 1.15
C ASP A 262 3.20 -23.18 1.81
N THR A 263 3.17 -22.04 2.50
CA THR A 263 2.04 -21.63 3.34
C THR A 263 1.84 -20.12 3.32
N TYR A 264 0.64 -19.69 3.73
CA TYR A 264 0.29 -18.29 3.91
C TYR A 264 0.10 -17.99 5.40
N LEU A 265 0.77 -16.95 5.89
CA LEU A 265 0.76 -16.51 7.28
C LEU A 265 0.48 -15.01 7.36
N THR A 266 -0.19 -14.56 8.41
CA THR A 266 -0.42 -13.12 8.67
C THR A 266 0.79 -12.43 9.30
N ASP A 267 1.77 -13.21 9.77
CA ASP A 267 3.04 -12.77 10.36
C ASP A 267 4.18 -13.63 9.77
N PRO A 268 5.33 -13.05 9.38
CA PRO A 268 6.50 -13.82 8.96
C PRO A 268 7.19 -14.62 10.08
N ASP A 269 6.82 -14.47 11.35
CA ASP A 269 7.33 -15.31 12.44
C ASP A 269 6.97 -16.79 12.21
N THR A 270 7.95 -17.56 11.73
CA THR A 270 7.75 -18.98 11.38
C THR A 270 7.90 -19.92 12.56
N ASN A 271 8.44 -19.43 13.68
CA ASN A 271 8.83 -20.24 14.83
C ASN A 271 7.97 -19.95 16.09
N GLY A 272 7.25 -18.83 16.11
CA GLY A 272 6.31 -18.42 17.16
C GLY A 272 6.98 -17.84 18.40
N ASP A 273 8.23 -17.37 18.32
CA ASP A 273 8.97 -16.77 19.43
C ASP A 273 8.70 -15.26 19.62
N GLY A 274 7.92 -14.65 18.71
CA GLY A 274 7.54 -13.25 18.74
C GLY A 274 8.63 -12.28 18.28
N THR A 275 9.74 -12.78 17.71
CA THR A 275 10.84 -11.98 17.17
C THR A 275 11.14 -12.38 15.73
N ILE A 276 10.80 -11.51 14.79
CA ILE A 276 11.04 -11.78 13.37
C ILE A 276 12.51 -11.49 13.02
N THR A 277 13.24 -12.52 12.64
CA THR A 277 14.65 -12.44 12.24
C THR A 277 14.83 -12.12 10.75
N ASP A 278 16.05 -11.75 10.36
CA ASP A 278 16.39 -11.53 8.94
C ASP A 278 16.21 -12.80 8.10
N VAL A 279 16.43 -13.97 8.71
CA VAL A 279 16.21 -15.29 8.11
C VAL A 279 14.74 -15.51 7.79
N GLU A 280 13.83 -15.11 8.69
CA GLU A 280 12.39 -15.25 8.52
C GLU A 280 11.82 -14.29 7.50
N TRP A 281 12.24 -13.03 7.55
CA TRP A 281 11.98 -12.10 6.44
C TRP A 281 12.52 -12.64 5.11
N GLY A 282 13.66 -13.34 5.17
CA GLY A 282 14.26 -14.02 4.03
C GLY A 282 13.43 -15.16 3.44
N LYS A 283 12.43 -15.67 4.16
CA LYS A 283 11.50 -16.72 3.68
C LYS A 283 10.24 -16.16 3.03
N VAL A 284 10.00 -14.86 3.12
CA VAL A 284 8.83 -14.21 2.50
C VAL A 284 9.06 -14.04 1.00
N LEU A 285 8.29 -14.77 0.18
CA LEU A 285 8.47 -14.80 -1.28
C LEU A 285 7.30 -14.22 -2.06
N SER A 286 6.11 -14.12 -1.47
CA SER A 286 4.94 -13.52 -2.11
C SER A 286 4.06 -12.80 -1.09
N ILE A 287 3.15 -11.97 -1.58
CA ILE A 287 2.05 -11.42 -0.80
C ILE A 287 0.73 -11.74 -1.50
N ARG A 288 -0.26 -12.10 -0.71
CA ARG A 288 -1.65 -12.27 -1.12
C ARG A 288 -2.46 -11.12 -0.53
N LEU A 289 -3.21 -10.42 -1.36
CA LEU A 289 -3.97 -9.23 -0.97
C LEU A 289 -5.44 -9.44 -1.33
N GLY A 290 -6.33 -9.11 -0.40
CA GLY A 290 -7.76 -9.02 -0.61
C GLY A 290 -8.23 -7.60 -0.29
N ILE A 291 -9.07 -7.03 -1.12
CA ILE A 291 -9.76 -5.77 -0.84
C ILE A 291 -11.24 -5.90 -1.13
N VAL A 292 -12.06 -5.16 -0.38
CA VAL A 292 -13.50 -5.08 -0.62
C VAL A 292 -13.92 -3.64 -0.86
N ALA A 293 -14.54 -3.40 -2.01
CA ALA A 293 -15.10 -2.11 -2.37
C ALA A 293 -16.63 -2.13 -2.21
N ARG A 294 -17.16 -1.06 -1.64
CA ARG A 294 -18.59 -0.85 -1.39
C ARG A 294 -19.22 0.02 -2.47
N SER A 295 -20.45 -0.29 -2.85
CA SER A 295 -21.26 0.55 -3.72
C SER A 295 -21.63 1.87 -3.04
N ARG A 296 -21.60 2.99 -3.77
CA ARG A 296 -21.89 4.32 -3.21
C ARG A 296 -23.33 4.51 -2.70
N ASN A 297 -24.28 3.78 -3.27
CA ASN A 297 -25.69 3.95 -2.97
C ASN A 297 -26.20 2.89 -2.01
N ARG A 298 -26.91 3.35 -0.98
CA ARG A 298 -27.70 2.53 -0.09
C ARG A 298 -28.97 2.02 -0.79
N GLU A 299 -29.21 0.72 -0.74
CA GLU A 299 -30.44 0.05 -1.19
C GLU A 299 -31.48 0.03 -0.06
N ALA A 300 -32.76 0.26 -0.39
CA ALA A 300 -33.81 0.46 0.60
C ALA A 300 -34.19 -0.83 1.35
N GLY A 301 -34.06 -1.99 0.71
CA GLY A 301 -34.44 -3.29 1.26
C GLY A 301 -33.48 -3.83 2.33
N CYS A 302 -32.25 -3.30 2.39
CA CYS A 302 -31.21 -3.77 3.30
C CYS A 302 -30.94 -5.29 3.24
N ASP A 303 -31.15 -5.84 2.05
CA ASP A 303 -30.95 -7.24 1.66
C ASP A 303 -29.98 -7.35 0.48
N ALA A 304 -29.25 -6.28 0.17
CA ALA A 304 -28.31 -6.19 -0.95
C ALA A 304 -27.13 -7.15 -0.76
N THR A 305 -26.69 -7.31 0.49
CA THR A 305 -25.68 -8.29 0.90
C THR A 305 -26.14 -8.94 2.21
N THR A 306 -26.26 -10.27 2.23
CA THR A 306 -26.77 -11.03 3.39
C THR A 306 -25.69 -11.80 4.15
N THR A 307 -24.53 -11.99 3.53
CA THR A 307 -23.36 -12.67 4.10
C THR A 307 -22.15 -11.76 3.96
N LEU A 308 -21.26 -11.76 4.96
CA LEU A 308 -20.05 -10.96 4.87
C LEU A 308 -19.21 -11.36 3.65
N PRO A 309 -18.63 -10.38 2.93
CA PRO A 309 -17.69 -10.66 1.85
C PRO A 309 -16.47 -11.41 2.39
N SER A 310 -15.96 -12.37 1.63
CA SER A 310 -14.76 -13.13 1.97
C SER A 310 -13.80 -13.21 0.79
N TRP A 311 -12.55 -13.48 1.11
CA TRP A 311 -11.45 -13.74 0.19
C TRP A 311 -10.77 -15.06 0.59
N VAL A 312 -9.78 -15.49 -0.19
CA VAL A 312 -9.07 -16.75 0.09
C VAL A 312 -8.34 -16.80 1.44
N GLY A 313 -8.05 -15.65 2.05
CA GLY A 313 -7.42 -15.56 3.38
C GLY A 313 -8.38 -15.42 4.56
N GLY A 314 -9.68 -15.22 4.33
CA GLY A 314 -10.65 -15.06 5.41
C GLY A 314 -11.87 -14.21 5.05
N THR A 315 -12.48 -13.60 6.06
CA THR A 315 -13.67 -12.74 5.92
C THR A 315 -13.28 -11.28 6.14
N PHE A 316 -13.90 -10.36 5.40
CA PHE A 316 -13.74 -8.92 5.61
C PHE A 316 -14.64 -8.44 6.76
N ASN A 317 -14.19 -8.64 7.99
CA ASN A 317 -14.98 -8.35 9.19
C ASN A 317 -15.14 -6.84 9.44
N ALA A 318 -14.29 -5.97 8.87
CA ALA A 318 -14.48 -4.53 9.02
C ALA A 318 -15.78 -4.04 8.37
N VAL A 319 -16.33 -4.81 7.41
CA VAL A 319 -17.61 -4.49 6.74
C VAL A 319 -18.78 -4.44 7.72
N GLU A 320 -18.85 -5.33 8.71
CA GLU A 320 -19.99 -5.36 9.65
C GLU A 320 -19.95 -4.28 10.73
N LYS A 321 -18.88 -3.50 10.82
CA LYS A 321 -18.81 -2.34 11.73
C LYS A 321 -19.80 -1.26 11.35
N ASP A 322 -20.12 -1.14 10.07
CA ASP A 322 -21.20 -0.29 9.60
C ASP A 322 -22.54 -0.96 9.89
N SER A 323 -23.35 -0.37 10.78
CA SER A 323 -24.65 -0.93 11.19
C SER A 323 -25.64 -1.20 10.04
N ASP A 324 -25.47 -0.54 8.90
CA ASP A 324 -26.30 -0.68 7.71
C ASP A 324 -25.57 -1.38 6.54
N TRP A 325 -24.51 -2.15 6.84
CA TRP A 325 -23.68 -2.81 5.83
C TRP A 325 -24.47 -3.66 4.83
N GLN A 326 -25.55 -4.32 5.27
CA GLN A 326 -26.43 -5.16 4.44
C GLN A 326 -27.20 -4.36 3.37
N CYS A 327 -27.27 -3.03 3.52
CA CYS A 327 -27.91 -2.12 2.58
C CYS A 327 -27.00 -1.72 1.41
N TYR A 328 -25.76 -2.18 1.36
CA TYR A 328 -24.83 -1.92 0.25
C TYR A 328 -24.42 -3.20 -0.45
N ARG A 329 -23.97 -3.06 -1.70
CA ARG A 329 -23.32 -4.14 -2.44
C ARG A 329 -21.82 -4.03 -2.31
N TYR A 330 -21.16 -5.18 -2.21
CA TYR A 330 -19.72 -5.26 -2.13
C TYR A 330 -19.15 -6.01 -3.32
N ARG A 331 -17.94 -5.63 -3.72
CA ARG A 331 -17.13 -6.34 -4.69
C ARG A 331 -15.77 -6.63 -4.10
N VAL A 332 -15.46 -7.91 -4.02
CA VAL A 332 -14.17 -8.41 -3.56
C VAL A 332 -13.23 -8.50 -4.74
N PHE A 333 -12.00 -8.07 -4.51
CA PHE A 333 -10.87 -8.22 -5.42
C PHE A 333 -9.73 -8.86 -4.65
N GLU A 334 -9.11 -9.87 -5.23
CA GLU A 334 -7.97 -10.55 -4.63
C GLU A 334 -6.87 -10.77 -5.66
N THR A 335 -5.63 -10.77 -5.21
CA THR A 335 -4.44 -11.04 -6.03
C THR A 335 -3.36 -11.72 -5.22
N THR A 336 -2.55 -12.53 -5.89
CA THR A 336 -1.32 -13.08 -5.32
C THR A 336 -0.16 -12.62 -6.19
N SER A 337 0.79 -11.89 -5.59
CA SER A 337 1.94 -11.34 -6.29
C SER A 337 3.23 -11.86 -5.67
N VAL A 338 4.09 -12.44 -6.52
CA VAL A 338 5.43 -12.87 -6.14
C VAL A 338 6.34 -11.66 -5.98
N LEU A 339 7.06 -11.59 -4.87
CA LEU A 339 8.10 -10.59 -4.61
C LEU A 339 9.35 -10.95 -5.42
N ARG A 340 9.37 -10.58 -6.70
CA ARG A 340 10.43 -10.97 -7.65
C ARG A 340 11.83 -10.68 -7.12
N ASN A 341 12.02 -9.52 -6.46
CA ASN A 341 13.31 -9.13 -5.93
C ASN A 341 13.75 -9.99 -4.72
N MET A 342 12.83 -10.66 -4.03
CA MET A 342 13.20 -11.62 -2.97
C MET A 342 13.67 -12.95 -3.54
N VAL A 343 13.01 -13.43 -4.58
CA VAL A 343 13.42 -14.66 -5.28
C VAL A 343 14.81 -14.46 -5.94
N TRP A 344 15.13 -13.25 -6.40
CA TRP A 344 16.36 -12.93 -7.15
C TRP A 344 17.31 -12.03 -6.33
N ARG A 345 17.40 -12.29 -5.02
CA ARG A 345 18.20 -11.46 -4.11
C ARG A 345 19.72 -11.67 -4.29
N PRO A 346 20.55 -10.66 -3.99
CA PRO A 346 22.00 -10.83 -3.96
C PRO A 346 22.40 -11.86 -2.91
N LEU A 347 23.40 -12.69 -3.24
CA LEU A 347 24.00 -13.68 -2.32
C LEU A 347 24.83 -13.02 -1.20
#